data_AF-A0A3D2G3X6-F1
#
_entry.id   AF-A0A3D2G3X6-F1
#
_cell.length_a   1.000
_cell.length_b   1.000
_cell.length_c   1.000
_cell.angle_alpha   90.00
_cell.angle_beta   90.00
_cell.angle_gamma   90.00
#
_symmetry.space_group_name_H-M   'P 1'
#
loop_
_entity.id
_entity.type
_entity.pdbx_description
1 polymer ?
#
loop_
_entity_poly.entity_id
_entity_poly.type
_entity_poly.pdbx_seq_one_letter_code
_entity_poly.pdbx_strand_id
1 'polypeptide(L)'
;MGALREDAKYIYTRAIEAVLPDEAVRRALDGADFPGRVILVAAGKAAWRMASAAVSALGERIDTGIVITKYGHAQGTIPGIVCREAGHPVPDENSFSAAREALALTENLTADDTVLFLLSGGGSALFESPLVPGAELQDITAQLLACGADIVEINTIR
;
A
#
# COMPACT_ATOMS: atom_id res chain seq x y z
N MET A 1 -1.61 -1.18 -43.97
CA MET A 1 -2.48 -0.76 -42.84
C MET A 1 -2.18 -1.48 -41.50
N GLY A 2 -1.12 -2.29 -41.38
CA GLY A 2 -0.78 -3.02 -40.13
C GLY A 2 0.13 -2.27 -39.14
N ALA A 3 1.11 -1.49 -39.63
CA ALA A 3 2.15 -0.89 -38.79
C ALA A 3 1.63 0.03 -37.68
N LEU A 4 0.76 1.00 -37.99
CA LEU A 4 0.30 1.97 -36.98
C LEU A 4 -0.47 1.34 -35.81
N ARG A 5 -1.26 0.29 -36.08
CA ARG A 5 -2.01 -0.42 -35.03
C ARG A 5 -1.06 -1.24 -34.15
N GLU A 6 -0.03 -1.84 -34.74
CA GLU A 6 0.99 -2.61 -34.02
C GLU A 6 1.88 -1.68 -33.20
N ASP A 7 2.30 -0.55 -33.76
CA ASP A 7 3.07 0.48 -33.07
C ASP A 7 2.29 1.05 -31.88
N ALA A 8 1.02 1.39 -32.07
CA ALA A 8 0.16 1.86 -30.98
C ALA A 8 0.01 0.81 -29.88
N LYS A 9 -0.17 -0.47 -30.25
CA LYS A 9 -0.23 -1.59 -29.30
C LYS A 9 1.06 -1.74 -28.51
N TYR A 10 2.19 -1.70 -29.20
CA TYR A 10 3.51 -1.78 -28.60
C TYR A 10 3.71 -0.64 -27.59
N ILE A 11 3.43 0.60 -27.99
CA ILE A 11 3.62 1.79 -27.17
C ILE A 11 2.77 1.73 -25.89
N TYR A 12 1.45 1.50 -25.99
CA TYR A 12 0.62 1.49 -24.78
C TYR A 12 0.95 0.30 -23.86
N THR A 13 1.29 -0.86 -24.43
CA THR A 13 1.65 -2.04 -23.64
C THR A 13 2.94 -1.78 -22.85
N ARG A 14 3.98 -1.25 -23.52
CA ARG A 14 5.24 -0.87 -22.85
C ARG A 14 5.03 0.23 -21.81
N ALA A 15 4.16 1.20 -22.08
CA ALA A 15 3.83 2.24 -21.12
C ALA A 15 3.17 1.68 -19.85
N ILE A 16 2.26 0.71 -19.98
CA ILE A 16 1.63 0.03 -18.83
C ILE A 16 2.66 -0.83 -18.09
N GLU A 17 3.45 -1.64 -18.80
CA GLU A 17 4.49 -2.49 -18.21
C GLU A 17 5.48 -1.69 -17.36
N ALA A 18 5.89 -0.51 -17.83
CA ALA A 18 6.85 0.36 -17.13
C ALA A 18 6.35 0.92 -15.78
N VAL A 19 5.03 0.87 -15.55
CA VAL A 19 4.38 1.33 -14.30
C VAL A 19 3.68 0.19 -13.55
N LEU A 20 3.92 -1.06 -13.94
CA LEU A 20 3.48 -2.19 -13.13
C LEU A 20 4.16 -2.14 -11.75
N PRO A 21 3.45 -2.46 -10.66
CA PRO A 21 3.96 -2.26 -9.31
C PRO A 21 5.27 -3.02 -9.04
N ASP A 22 5.38 -4.25 -9.55
CA ASP A 22 6.58 -5.08 -9.45
C ASP A 22 7.79 -4.46 -10.14
N GLU A 23 7.66 -4.03 -11.39
CA GLU A 23 8.76 -3.40 -12.13
C GLU A 23 9.16 -2.04 -11.53
N ALA A 24 8.17 -1.26 -11.07
CA ALA A 24 8.43 0.01 -10.40
C ALA A 24 9.23 -0.18 -9.10
N VAL A 25 8.87 -1.17 -8.27
CA VAL A 25 9.59 -1.49 -7.04
C VAL A 25 10.98 -2.05 -7.34
N ARG A 26 11.09 -2.99 -8.29
CA ARG A 26 12.38 -3.59 -8.67
C ARG A 26 13.37 -2.53 -9.13
N ARG A 27 12.93 -1.59 -9.96
CA ARG A 27 13.76 -0.46 -10.43
C ARG A 27 14.14 0.49 -9.30
N ALA A 28 13.25 0.75 -8.36
CA ALA A 28 13.51 1.66 -7.25
C ALA A 28 14.47 1.06 -6.20
N LEU A 29 14.48 -0.27 -6.06
CA LEU A 29 15.32 -0.98 -5.10
C LEU A 29 16.62 -1.53 -5.71
N ASP A 30 16.85 -1.36 -7.01
CA ASP A 30 18.07 -1.82 -7.68
C ASP A 30 19.31 -1.11 -7.11
N GLY A 31 20.21 -1.89 -6.52
CA GLY A 31 21.39 -1.37 -5.83
C GLY A 31 21.10 -0.57 -4.56
N ALA A 32 19.86 -0.58 -4.05
CA ALA A 32 19.52 0.08 -2.80
C ALA A 32 20.13 -0.66 -1.61
N ASP A 33 20.69 0.10 -0.68
CA ASP A 33 21.11 -0.39 0.63
C ASP A 33 20.47 0.46 1.71
N PHE A 34 20.07 -0.19 2.79
CA PHE A 34 19.37 0.43 3.90
C PHE A 34 20.16 0.17 5.19
N PRO A 35 20.31 1.17 6.07
CA PRO A 35 20.91 0.94 7.37
C PRO A 35 19.99 0.10 8.26
N GLY A 36 20.60 -0.60 9.22
CA GLY A 36 19.91 -1.33 10.28
C GLY A 36 18.90 -2.37 9.80
N ARG A 37 17.86 -2.59 10.61
CA ARG A 37 16.76 -3.49 10.25
C ARG A 37 15.84 -2.79 9.25
N VAL A 38 15.37 -3.53 8.25
CA VAL A 38 14.36 -3.04 7.31
C VAL A 38 13.00 -3.60 7.68
N ILE A 39 12.08 -2.73 8.07
CA ILE A 39 10.68 -3.07 8.32
C ILE A 39 9.86 -2.68 7.08
N LEU A 40 9.20 -3.67 6.47
CA LEU A 40 8.35 -3.42 5.31
C LEU A 40 6.93 -3.10 5.75
N VAL A 41 6.40 -1.96 5.32
CA VAL A 41 4.99 -1.62 5.50
C VAL A 41 4.41 -1.29 4.13
N ALA A 42 3.46 -2.08 3.64
CA ALA A 42 2.84 -1.87 2.34
C ALA A 42 1.33 -1.66 2.48
N ALA A 43 0.81 -0.58 1.89
CA ALA A 43 -0.61 -0.24 1.94
C ALA A 43 -1.16 0.16 0.57
N GLY A 44 -2.38 -0.30 0.25
CA GLY A 44 -3.08 0.03 -0.99
C GLY A 44 -3.38 -1.18 -1.88
N LYS A 45 -4.09 -0.95 -2.99
CA LYS A 45 -4.58 -2.02 -3.89
C LYS A 45 -3.47 -2.86 -4.53
N ALA A 46 -2.27 -2.30 -4.67
CA ALA A 46 -1.10 -2.97 -5.23
C ALA A 46 -0.10 -3.42 -4.16
N ALA A 47 -0.42 -3.25 -2.86
CA ALA A 47 0.50 -3.49 -1.76
C ALA A 47 1.11 -4.90 -1.78
N TRP A 48 0.31 -5.93 -2.07
CA TRP A 48 0.80 -7.30 -2.15
C TRP A 48 1.85 -7.48 -3.24
N ARG A 49 1.61 -6.97 -4.45
CA ARG A 49 2.57 -7.08 -5.57
C ARG A 49 3.84 -6.28 -5.30
N MET A 50 3.71 -5.08 -4.71
CA MET A 50 4.84 -4.24 -4.33
C MET A 50 5.70 -4.93 -3.26
N ALA A 51 5.09 -5.49 -2.22
CA ALA A 51 5.80 -6.18 -1.15
C ALA A 51 6.47 -7.46 -1.64
N SER A 52 5.81 -8.24 -2.49
CA SER A 52 6.39 -9.44 -3.09
C SER A 52 7.63 -9.12 -3.94
N ALA A 53 7.58 -8.03 -4.71
CA ALA A 53 8.74 -7.55 -5.46
C ALA A 53 9.87 -7.05 -4.54
N ALA A 54 9.55 -6.34 -3.46
CA ALA A 54 10.53 -5.88 -2.49
C ALA A 54 11.22 -7.05 -1.76
N VAL A 55 10.46 -8.07 -1.34
CA VAL A 55 11.00 -9.30 -0.74
C VAL A 55 11.86 -10.07 -1.74
N SER A 56 11.48 -10.12 -3.01
CA SER A 56 12.30 -10.74 -4.05
C SER A 56 13.62 -10.00 -4.28
N ALA A 57 13.63 -8.67 -4.14
CA ALA A 57 14.82 -7.85 -4.35
C ALA A 57 15.77 -7.81 -3.13
N LEU A 58 15.22 -7.72 -1.92
CA LEU A 58 15.98 -7.49 -0.69
C LEU A 58 16.18 -8.77 0.14
N GLY A 59 15.35 -9.79 -0.06
CA GLY A 59 15.45 -11.07 0.65
C GLY A 59 15.47 -10.92 2.16
N GLU A 60 16.45 -11.55 2.80
CA GLU A 60 16.65 -11.56 4.26
C GLU A 60 17.01 -10.18 4.84
N ARG A 61 17.23 -9.15 4.01
CA ARG A 61 17.40 -7.78 4.51
C ARG A 61 16.13 -7.21 5.14
N ILE A 62 14.96 -7.71 4.74
CA ILE A 62 13.68 -7.37 5.37
C ILE A 62 13.51 -8.24 6.62
N ASP A 63 13.51 -7.60 7.79
CA ASP A 63 13.41 -8.26 9.08
C ASP A 63 11.99 -8.77 9.35
N THR A 64 10.99 -7.92 9.09
CA THR A 64 9.58 -8.26 9.16
C THR A 64 8.76 -7.25 8.36
N GLY A 65 7.45 -7.48 8.24
CA GLY A 65 6.58 -6.48 7.66
C GLY A 65 5.12 -6.85 7.61
N ILE A 66 4.34 -5.91 7.09
CA ILE A 66 2.90 -6.03 6.90
C ILE A 66 2.47 -5.51 5.53
N VAL A 67 1.53 -6.22 4.92
CA VAL A 67 0.80 -5.82 3.72
C VAL A 67 -0.65 -5.59 4.10
N ILE A 68 -1.22 -4.45 3.71
CA ILE A 68 -2.60 -4.09 3.92
C ILE A 68 -3.22 -3.75 2.58
N THR A 69 -4.06 -4.65 2.08
CA THR A 69 -4.67 -4.55 0.75
C THR A 69 -6.18 -4.73 0.81
N LYS A 70 -6.86 -4.54 -0.32
CA LYS A 70 -8.31 -4.73 -0.43
C LYS A 70 -8.67 -6.22 -0.31
N TYR A 71 -9.86 -6.53 0.19
CA TYR A 71 -10.42 -7.90 0.12
C TYR A 71 -10.28 -8.54 -1.26
N GLY A 72 -9.77 -9.78 -1.29
CA GLY A 72 -9.50 -10.56 -2.49
C GLY A 72 -8.30 -10.09 -3.33
N HIS A 73 -7.46 -9.19 -2.82
CA HIS A 73 -6.26 -8.72 -3.52
C HIS A 73 -4.96 -9.36 -3.01
N ALA A 74 -4.98 -10.05 -1.87
CA ALA A 74 -3.84 -10.88 -1.46
C ALA A 74 -3.73 -12.10 -2.40
N GLN A 75 -2.52 -12.40 -2.87
CA GLN A 75 -2.28 -13.48 -3.86
C GLN A 75 -1.53 -14.66 -3.25
N GLY A 76 -1.64 -14.85 -1.94
CA GLY A 76 -0.95 -15.89 -1.17
C GLY A 76 -0.08 -15.31 -0.07
N THR A 77 0.75 -16.18 0.52
CA THR A 77 1.69 -15.80 1.58
C THR A 77 2.96 -15.21 1.00
N ILE A 78 3.51 -14.22 1.70
CA ILE A 78 4.85 -13.68 1.45
C ILE A 78 5.68 -14.03 2.70
N PRO A 79 6.79 -14.79 2.59
CA PRO A 79 7.59 -15.17 3.76
C PRO A 79 8.02 -13.96 4.59
N GLY A 80 7.88 -14.04 5.91
CA GLY A 80 8.23 -12.96 6.85
C GLY A 80 7.27 -11.77 6.88
N ILE A 81 6.24 -11.75 6.04
CA ILE A 81 5.30 -10.62 5.92
C ILE A 81 3.87 -11.06 6.29
N VAL A 82 3.26 -10.32 7.21
CA VAL A 82 1.85 -10.49 7.56
C VAL A 82 0.99 -9.85 6.48
N CYS A 83 0.03 -10.59 5.90
CA CYS A 83 -0.91 -10.06 4.93
C CYS A 83 -2.29 -9.86 5.56
N ARG A 84 -2.80 -8.63 5.51
CA ARG A 84 -4.14 -8.24 5.95
C ARG A 84 -4.95 -7.71 4.78
N GLU A 85 -6.22 -8.06 4.78
CA GLU A 85 -7.20 -7.51 3.86
C GLU A 85 -8.21 -6.65 4.62
N ALA A 86 -8.59 -5.52 4.02
CA ALA A 86 -9.37 -4.48 4.68
C ALA A 86 -10.36 -3.78 3.72
N GLY A 87 -11.25 -2.99 4.32
CA GLY A 87 -12.31 -2.25 3.64
C GLY A 87 -11.83 -1.14 2.70
N HIS A 88 -12.45 -1.07 1.52
CA HIS A 88 -12.25 0.02 0.56
C HIS A 88 -13.49 0.12 -0.36
N PRO A 89 -14.09 1.32 -0.57
CA PRO A 89 -13.50 2.66 -0.35
C PRO A 89 -13.74 3.28 1.02
N VAL A 90 -14.53 2.64 1.88
CA VAL A 90 -14.76 3.09 3.26
C VAL A 90 -13.94 2.18 4.20
N PRO A 91 -13.17 2.74 5.15
CA PRO A 91 -12.41 1.95 6.12
C PRO A 91 -13.35 1.12 6.99
N ASP A 92 -12.88 -0.01 7.49
CA ASP A 92 -13.59 -0.90 8.42
C ASP A 92 -12.69 -1.34 9.58
N GLU A 93 -13.20 -2.20 10.47
CA GLU A 93 -12.42 -2.64 11.64
C GLU A 93 -11.11 -3.35 11.26
N ASN A 94 -11.08 -4.06 10.12
CA ASN A 94 -9.85 -4.68 9.63
C ASN A 94 -8.84 -3.62 9.16
N SER A 95 -9.31 -2.50 8.61
CA SER A 95 -8.47 -1.34 8.27
C SER A 95 -7.81 -0.77 9.53
N PHE A 96 -8.61 -0.56 10.59
CA PHE A 96 -8.12 -0.04 11.87
C PHE A 96 -7.16 -0.99 12.58
N SER A 97 -7.51 -2.27 12.61
CA SER A 97 -6.68 -3.31 13.21
C SER A 97 -5.34 -3.47 12.50
N ALA A 98 -5.35 -3.50 11.16
CA ALA A 98 -4.13 -3.62 10.38
C ALA A 98 -3.23 -2.39 10.50
N ALA A 99 -3.81 -1.18 10.57
CA ALA A 99 -3.05 0.04 10.81
C ALA A 99 -2.37 0.03 12.19
N ARG A 100 -3.08 -0.39 13.25
CA ARG A 100 -2.50 -0.57 14.59
C ARG A 100 -1.36 -1.58 14.59
N GLU A 101 -1.49 -2.69 13.87
CA GLU A 101 -0.42 -3.70 13.73
C GLU A 101 0.81 -3.10 13.04
N ALA A 102 0.63 -2.32 11.97
CA ALA A 102 1.74 -1.63 11.31
C ALA A 102 2.42 -0.59 12.21
N LEU A 103 1.65 0.18 12.99
CA LEU A 103 2.20 1.13 13.94
C LEU A 103 3.05 0.42 14.99
N ALA A 104 2.56 -0.71 15.53
CA ALA A 104 3.30 -1.52 16.52
C ALA A 104 4.65 -2.02 15.97
N LEU A 105 4.75 -2.34 14.68
CA LEU A 105 6.02 -2.70 14.04
C LEU A 105 7.05 -1.57 14.05
N THR A 106 6.61 -0.32 14.22
CA THR A 106 7.46 0.88 14.17
C THR A 106 7.75 1.52 15.53
N GLU A 107 7.16 1.02 16.63
CA GLU A 107 7.28 1.66 17.95
C GLU A 107 8.69 1.59 18.56
N ASN A 108 9.47 0.54 18.25
CA ASN A 108 10.76 0.26 18.88
C ASN A 108 11.93 0.35 17.90
N LEU A 109 11.85 1.29 16.96
CA LEU A 109 12.91 1.55 15.99
C LEU A 109 13.97 2.50 16.56
N THR A 110 15.19 2.28 16.12
CA THR A 110 16.33 3.16 16.38
C THR A 110 16.60 4.08 15.19
N ALA A 111 17.49 5.06 15.35
CA ALA A 111 17.89 5.95 14.25
C ALA A 111 18.61 5.21 13.09
N ASP A 112 19.10 3.99 13.35
CA ASP A 112 19.77 3.16 12.35
C ASP A 112 18.79 2.28 11.58
N ASP A 113 17.55 2.08 12.04
CA ASP A 113 16.56 1.22 11.40
C ASP A 113 15.82 1.96 10.26
N THR A 114 15.32 1.21 9.28
CA THR A 114 14.63 1.73 8.09
C THR A 114 13.22 1.18 7.98
N VAL A 115 12.23 2.05 7.74
CA VAL A 115 10.89 1.65 7.30
C VAL A 115 10.79 1.79 5.78
N LEU A 116 10.65 0.67 5.08
CA LEU A 116 10.34 0.64 3.65
C LEU A 116 8.82 0.73 3.48
N PHE A 117 8.32 1.96 3.27
CA PHE A 117 6.89 2.21 3.12
C PHE A 117 6.45 2.18 1.64
N LEU A 118 5.70 1.15 1.26
CA LEU A 118 5.23 0.90 -0.10
C LEU A 118 3.76 1.29 -0.23
N LEU A 119 3.48 2.43 -0.85
CA LEU A 119 2.14 2.99 -0.94
C LEU A 119 1.56 2.94 -2.35
N SER A 120 0.28 2.57 -2.46
CA SER A 120 -0.49 2.63 -3.70
C SER A 120 -1.92 3.15 -3.46
N GLY A 121 -2.69 3.32 -4.53
CA GLY A 121 -4.05 3.85 -4.44
C GLY A 121 -4.96 3.04 -3.50
N GLY A 122 -5.77 3.76 -2.73
CA GLY A 122 -6.68 3.19 -1.72
C GLY A 122 -6.16 3.24 -0.27
N GLY A 123 -4.95 3.78 -0.05
CA GLY A 123 -4.34 3.92 1.28
C GLY A 123 -5.24 4.61 2.31
N SER A 124 -6.00 5.65 1.92
CA SER A 124 -6.91 6.38 2.81
C SER A 124 -7.93 5.50 3.53
N ALA A 125 -8.44 4.47 2.86
CA ALA A 125 -9.39 3.53 3.47
C ALA A 125 -8.68 2.34 4.12
N LEU A 126 -7.61 1.86 3.48
CA LEU A 126 -6.93 0.62 3.90
C LEU A 126 -6.01 0.82 5.10
N PHE A 127 -5.48 2.03 5.30
CA PHE A 127 -4.49 2.35 6.33
C PHE A 127 -4.97 3.53 7.16
N GLU A 128 -5.82 3.24 8.13
CA GLU A 128 -6.53 4.26 8.91
C GLU A 128 -6.51 3.89 10.40
N SER A 129 -6.31 4.86 11.29
CA SER A 129 -6.29 4.63 12.75
C SER A 129 -6.95 5.82 13.46
N PRO A 130 -8.30 5.83 13.55
CA PRO A 130 -9.04 6.99 14.02
C PRO A 130 -8.83 7.23 15.52
N LEU A 131 -8.83 8.51 15.91
CA LEU A 131 -8.89 8.94 17.32
C LEU A 131 -10.33 8.93 17.88
N VAL A 132 -11.31 8.83 17.00
CA VAL A 132 -12.75 8.68 17.30
C VAL A 132 -13.18 7.23 17.08
N PRO A 133 -14.35 6.79 17.57
CA PRO A 133 -14.91 5.49 17.22
C PRO A 133 -14.96 5.30 15.70
N GLY A 134 -14.59 4.11 15.22
CA GLY A 134 -14.55 3.82 13.78
C GLY A 134 -15.88 4.06 13.07
N ALA A 135 -17.00 3.77 13.73
CA ALA A 135 -18.35 4.05 13.21
C ALA A 135 -18.62 5.55 13.02
N GLU A 136 -18.04 6.41 13.86
CA GLU A 136 -18.16 7.86 13.75
C GLU A 136 -17.39 8.39 12.53
N LEU A 137 -16.15 7.92 12.32
CA LEU A 137 -15.37 8.26 11.12
C LEU A 137 -16.08 7.81 9.83
N GLN A 138 -16.66 6.61 9.83
CA GLN A 138 -17.41 6.08 8.69
C GLN A 138 -18.63 6.94 8.37
N ASP A 139 -19.39 7.35 9.39
CA ASP A 139 -20.57 8.20 9.25
C ASP A 139 -20.19 9.60 8.72
N ILE A 140 -19.17 10.24 9.28
CA ILE A 140 -18.64 11.52 8.80
C ILE A 140 -18.23 11.41 7.32
N THR A 141 -17.50 10.36 6.96
CA THR A 141 -17.05 10.14 5.57
C THR A 141 -18.25 9.98 4.63
N ALA A 142 -19.27 9.23 5.03
CA ALA A 142 -20.48 9.04 4.24
C ALA A 142 -21.26 10.35 4.04
N GLN A 143 -21.38 11.18 5.08
CA GLN A 143 -22.05 12.48 5.01
C GLN A 143 -21.33 13.46 4.08
N LEU A 144 -19.99 13.53 4.15
CA LEU A 144 -19.18 14.38 3.28
C LEU A 144 -19.30 13.99 1.81
N LEU A 145 -19.29 12.69 1.51
CA LEU A 145 -19.53 12.18 0.15
C LEU A 145 -20.95 12.50 -0.33
N ALA A 146 -21.95 12.37 0.55
CA ALA A 146 -23.35 12.61 0.20
C ALA A 146 -23.68 14.08 -0.04
N CYS A 147 -23.00 15.00 0.65
CA CYS A 147 -23.18 16.45 0.46
C CYS A 147 -22.35 17.01 -0.70
N GLY A 148 -21.52 16.19 -1.36
CA GLY A 148 -20.70 16.60 -2.49
C GLY A 148 -19.47 17.43 -2.10
N ALA A 149 -18.96 17.25 -0.87
CA ALA A 149 -17.72 17.87 -0.42
C ALA A 149 -16.58 17.50 -1.39
N ASP A 150 -15.71 18.47 -1.69
CA ASP A 150 -14.58 18.22 -2.55
C ASP A 150 -13.47 17.42 -1.83
N ILE A 151 -12.49 16.94 -2.58
CA ILE A 151 -11.42 16.10 -2.02
C ILE A 151 -10.56 16.83 -0.99
N VAL A 152 -10.44 18.15 -1.10
CA VAL A 152 -9.68 18.98 -0.14
C VAL A 152 -10.47 19.09 1.16
N GLU A 153 -11.77 19.33 1.08
CA GLU A 153 -12.67 19.38 2.24
C GLU A 153 -12.70 18.04 2.98
N ILE A 154 -12.86 16.93 2.26
CA ILE A 154 -12.86 15.58 2.84
C ILE A 154 -11.54 15.29 3.56
N ASN A 155 -10.40 15.62 2.94
CA ASN A 155 -9.08 15.38 3.52
C ASN A 155 -8.74 16.34 4.67
N THR A 156 -9.42 17.49 4.77
CA THR A 156 -9.23 18.43 5.88
C THR A 156 -9.89 17.93 7.16
N ILE A 157 -10.97 17.16 7.04
CA ILE A 157 -11.75 16.63 8.17
C ILE A 157 -11.21 15.26 8.63
N ARG A 158 -10.72 14.43 7.70
CA ARG A 158 -10.04 13.17 8.00
C ARG A 158 -8.77 13.38 8.81
#